data_AF-A0A178UWQ3-F1
#
_entry.id   AF-A0A178UWQ3-F1
#
_cell.length_a   1.000
_cell.length_b   1.000
_cell.length_c   1.000
_cell.angle_alpha   90.00
_cell.angle_beta   90.00
_cell.angle_gamma   90.00
#
_symmetry.space_group_name_H-M   'P 1'
#
loop_
_entity.id
_entity.type
_entity.pdbx_description
1 polymer ?
#
loop_
_entity_poly.entity_id
_entity_poly.type
_entity_poly.pdbx_seq_one_letter_code
_entity_poly.pdbx_strand_id
1 'polypeptide(L)'
;MQLMSASENSDTTVHYNLTEALMFLSHFIGDIHQPLHVGFLGDEGGNTITVRWYRRKTNLHHVWDNMIIESALKTYYNKSLPLMIEALQANLTNDWSNDVPLWESCQLNQTACPNP
;
A
#
# COMPACT_ATOMS: atom_id res chain seq x y z
N MET A 1 -14.70 0.44 -11.87
CA MET A 1 -13.61 1.43 -11.72
C MET A 1 -13.62 2.25 -13.00
N GLN A 2 -14.21 3.44 -12.96
CA GLN A 2 -14.63 4.16 -14.16
C GLN A 2 -13.55 5.17 -14.54
N LEU A 3 -12.59 4.73 -15.34
CA LEU A 3 -11.83 5.62 -16.20
C LEU A 3 -12.72 5.94 -17.41
N MET A 4 -12.76 7.23 -17.79
CA MET A 4 -13.39 7.81 -18.98
C MET A 4 -14.75 8.49 -18.74
N SER A 5 -14.74 9.83 -18.61
CA SER A 5 -15.82 10.65 -19.15
C SER A 5 -15.57 10.85 -20.65
N ALA A 6 -15.83 9.82 -21.45
CA ALA A 6 -15.82 9.96 -22.90
C ALA A 6 -17.06 10.76 -23.33
N SER A 7 -16.90 12.07 -23.48
CA SER A 7 -17.84 12.89 -24.26
C SER A 7 -17.67 12.50 -25.73
N GLU A 8 -18.68 11.84 -26.30
CA GLU A 8 -18.78 11.53 -27.73
C GLU A 8 -18.75 12.82 -28.57
N ASN A 9 -17.56 13.22 -29.02
CA ASN A 9 -17.41 14.03 -30.23
C ASN A 9 -15.96 13.99 -30.72
N SER A 10 -15.78 13.45 -31.93
CA SER A 10 -14.71 13.47 -32.96
C SER A 10 -13.33 14.16 -32.77
N ASP A 11 -12.95 14.66 -31.59
CA ASP A 11 -11.62 15.19 -31.29
C ASP A 11 -11.39 15.08 -29.77
N THR A 12 -11.28 13.85 -29.27
CA THR A 12 -11.32 13.58 -27.83
C THR A 12 -9.96 13.84 -27.19
N THR A 13 -9.69 15.09 -26.80
CA THR A 13 -8.69 15.39 -25.78
C THR A 13 -9.13 14.73 -24.47
N VAL A 14 -8.49 13.61 -24.11
CA VAL A 14 -8.72 12.95 -22.83
C VAL A 14 -8.28 13.92 -21.72
N HIS A 15 -9.25 14.52 -21.03
CA HIS A 15 -8.99 15.34 -19.85
C HIS A 15 -8.87 14.43 -18.63
N TYR A 16 -7.65 14.23 -18.15
CA TYR A 16 -7.42 13.54 -16.89
C TYR A 16 -7.79 14.44 -15.71
N ASN A 17 -8.58 13.92 -14.78
CA ASN A 17 -8.82 14.59 -13.51
C ASN A 17 -7.59 14.40 -12.61
N LEU A 18 -6.79 15.46 -12.45
CA LEU A 18 -5.55 15.39 -11.68
C LEU A 18 -5.77 15.14 -10.18
N THR A 19 -6.93 15.53 -9.63
CA THR A 19 -7.29 15.23 -8.24
C THR A 19 -7.52 13.73 -8.05
N GLU A 20 -8.28 13.12 -8.96
CA GLU A 20 -8.53 11.68 -8.94
C GLU A 20 -7.24 10.89 -9.21
N ALA A 21 -6.42 11.35 -10.17
CA ALA A 21 -5.13 10.74 -10.46
C ALA A 21 -4.20 10.73 -9.24
N LEU A 22 -4.15 11.82 -8.46
CA LEU A 22 -3.36 11.88 -7.22
C LEU A 22 -3.90 10.92 -6.16
N MET A 23 -5.22 10.86 -5.97
CA MET A 23 -5.84 9.93 -5.01
C MET A 23 -5.53 8.48 -5.36
N PHE A 24 -5.65 8.10 -6.64
CA PHE A 24 -5.28 6.76 -7.10
C PHE A 24 -3.81 6.48 -6.92
N LEU A 25 -2.93 7.41 -7.30
CA LEU A 25 -1.48 7.22 -7.14
C LEU A 25 -1.12 6.98 -5.68
N SER A 26 -1.58 7.83 -4.76
CA SER A 26 -1.30 7.68 -3.33
C SER A 26 -1.84 6.37 -2.76
N HIS A 27 -3.03 5.94 -3.19
CA HIS A 27 -3.62 4.68 -2.75
C HIS A 27 -2.86 3.47 -3.29
N PHE A 28 -2.58 3.43 -4.60
CA PHE A 28 -1.89 2.29 -5.22
C PHE A 28 -0.43 2.15 -4.81
N ILE A 29 0.25 3.26 -4.45
CA ILE A 29 1.56 3.18 -3.80
C ILE A 29 1.45 2.52 -2.43
N GLY A 30 0.35 2.70 -1.68
CA GLY A 30 0.12 1.93 -0.47
C GLY A 30 -0.11 0.44 -0.76
N ASP A 31 -1.03 0.14 -1.68
CA ASP A 31 -1.42 -1.22 -2.02
C ASP A 31 -0.27 -2.06 -2.59
N ILE A 32 0.58 -1.49 -3.44
CA ILE A 32 1.72 -2.25 -4.01
C ILE A 32 2.73 -2.67 -2.94
N HIS A 33 2.78 -1.97 -1.80
CA HIS A 33 3.60 -2.36 -0.65
C HIS A 33 2.89 -3.37 0.29
N GLN A 34 1.60 -3.65 0.10
CA GLN A 34 0.89 -4.72 0.80
C GLN A 34 1.27 -6.05 0.13
N PRO A 35 2.00 -6.96 0.80
CA PRO A 35 2.57 -8.15 0.15
C PRO A 35 1.55 -9.04 -0.59
N LEU A 36 0.33 -9.12 -0.09
CA LEU A 36 -0.74 -9.95 -0.66
C LEU A 36 -1.56 -9.27 -1.77
N HIS A 37 -1.38 -7.96 -2.00
CA HIS A 37 -1.87 -7.32 -3.23
C HIS A 37 -1.03 -7.71 -4.45
N VAL A 38 0.19 -8.24 -4.25
CA VAL A 38 1.03 -8.89 -5.26
C VAL A 38 1.14 -10.39 -4.97
N GLY A 39 0.02 -11.00 -4.54
CA GLY A 39 -0.07 -12.41 -4.15
C GLY A 39 -0.42 -13.36 -5.29
N PHE A 40 -0.71 -14.61 -4.95
CA PHE A 40 -1.08 -15.62 -5.94
C PHE A 40 -2.53 -15.47 -6.41
N LEU A 41 -2.75 -15.69 -7.70
CA LEU A 41 -4.11 -15.71 -8.25
C LEU A 41 -4.94 -16.86 -7.69
N GLY A 42 -4.32 -18.03 -7.47
CA GLY A 42 -5.01 -19.26 -7.05
C GLY A 42 -5.64 -19.19 -5.65
N ASP A 43 -5.16 -18.29 -4.79
CA ASP A 43 -5.73 -18.04 -3.47
C ASP A 43 -6.40 -16.67 -3.33
N GLU A 44 -6.52 -15.93 -4.44
CA GLU A 44 -7.04 -14.57 -4.52
C GLU A 44 -6.28 -13.60 -3.61
N GLY A 45 -4.94 -13.68 -3.61
CA GLY A 45 -4.09 -12.89 -2.71
C GLY A 45 -4.29 -13.29 -1.25
N GLY A 46 -4.54 -14.56 -0.97
CA GLY A 46 -4.81 -15.07 0.38
C GLY A 46 -6.23 -14.80 0.91
N ASN A 47 -7.16 -14.27 0.10
CA ASN A 47 -8.56 -14.08 0.51
C ASN A 47 -9.29 -15.41 0.76
N THR A 48 -8.92 -16.46 0.04
CA THR A 48 -9.52 -17.80 0.21
C THR A 48 -8.88 -18.60 1.35
N ILE A 49 -7.73 -18.15 1.88
CA ILE A 49 -7.03 -18.82 2.98
C ILE A 49 -7.67 -18.39 4.30
N THR A 50 -8.57 -19.24 4.80
CA THR A 50 -9.24 -19.01 6.08
C THR A 50 -8.30 -19.30 7.26
N VAL A 51 -8.17 -18.33 8.17
CA VAL A 51 -7.33 -18.44 9.38
C VAL A 51 -8.09 -17.96 10.62
N ARG A 52 -7.46 -18.09 11.79
CA ARG A 52 -7.90 -17.46 13.03
C ARG A 52 -6.84 -16.48 13.52
N TRP A 53 -7.18 -15.21 13.58
CA TRP A 53 -6.36 -14.19 14.23
C TRP A 53 -6.81 -14.08 15.70
N TYR A 54 -5.99 -14.63 16.60
CA TYR A 54 -6.38 -14.91 17.99
C TYR A 54 -7.72 -15.68 18.05
N ARG A 55 -8.76 -15.07 18.64
CA ARG A 55 -10.07 -15.70 18.83
C ARG A 55 -11.02 -15.48 17.65
N ARG A 56 -10.68 -14.62 16.67
CA ARG A 56 -11.56 -14.25 15.55
C ARG A 56 -11.20 -15.02 14.27
N LYS A 57 -12.20 -15.59 13.59
CA LYS A 57 -12.05 -16.19 12.26
C LYS A 57 -11.98 -15.06 11.22
N THR A 58 -11.09 -15.17 10.25
CA THR A 58 -10.83 -14.19 9.18
C THR A 58 -10.17 -14.91 7.99
N ASN A 59 -9.81 -14.19 6.93
CA ASN A 59 -8.86 -14.67 5.91
C ASN A 59 -7.46 -14.05 6.08
N LEU A 60 -6.47 -14.61 5.40
CA LEU A 60 -5.07 -14.18 5.49
C LEU A 60 -4.87 -12.76 4.92
N HIS A 61 -5.52 -12.43 3.81
CA HIS A 61 -5.44 -11.11 3.19
C HIS A 61 -5.80 -9.98 4.18
N HIS A 62 -6.96 -10.10 4.82
CA HIS A 62 -7.46 -9.15 5.81
C HIS A 62 -6.57 -9.05 7.07
N VAL A 63 -5.84 -10.13 7.41
CA VAL A 63 -4.86 -10.07 8.50
C VAL A 63 -3.75 -9.08 8.17
N TRP A 64 -3.26 -9.12 6.93
CA TRP A 64 -2.22 -8.22 6.43
C TRP A 64 -2.73 -6.80 6.20
N ASP A 65 -3.91 -6.63 5.61
CA ASP A 65 -4.50 -5.29 5.37
C ASP A 65 -4.66 -4.48 6.65
N ASN A 66 -5.08 -5.15 7.72
CA ASN A 66 -5.64 -4.43 8.87
C ASN A 66 -5.25 -5.03 10.22
N MET A 67 -5.44 -6.34 10.42
CA MET A 67 -5.44 -6.89 11.78
C MET A 67 -4.07 -6.84 12.46
N ILE A 68 -2.96 -6.97 11.72
CA ILE A 68 -1.60 -6.79 12.27
C ILE A 68 -1.44 -5.36 12.79
N ILE A 69 -1.77 -4.36 11.96
CA ILE A 69 -1.63 -2.94 12.29
C ILE A 69 -2.53 -2.57 13.48
N GLU A 70 -3.80 -2.96 13.47
CA GLU A 70 -4.73 -2.72 14.58
C GLU A 70 -4.24 -3.36 15.90
N SER A 71 -3.69 -4.57 15.82
CA SER A 71 -3.17 -5.28 16.99
C SER A 71 -1.93 -4.58 17.54
N ALA A 72 -1.04 -4.10 16.66
CA ALA A 72 0.14 -3.33 17.05
C ALA A 72 -0.24 -1.96 17.64
N LEU A 73 -1.15 -1.22 17.00
CA LEU A 73 -1.68 0.06 17.51
C LEU A 73 -2.21 -0.10 18.94
N LYS A 74 -3.02 -1.13 19.17
CA LYS A 74 -3.58 -1.40 20.49
C LYS A 74 -2.51 -1.81 21.52
N THR A 75 -1.56 -2.65 21.13
CA THR A 75 -0.59 -3.25 22.06
C THR A 75 0.54 -2.29 22.43
N TYR A 76 1.06 -1.54 21.45
CA TYR A 76 2.31 -0.79 21.60
C TYR A 76 2.11 0.73 21.58
N TYR A 77 1.01 1.23 21.01
CA TYR A 77 0.86 2.66 20.73
C TYR A 77 -0.39 3.29 21.37
N ASN A 78 -1.01 2.61 22.35
CA ASN A 78 -2.24 3.08 23.02
C ASN A 78 -3.35 3.48 22.03
N LYS A 79 -3.46 2.75 20.91
CA LYS A 79 -4.37 3.03 19.80
C LYS A 79 -4.17 4.39 19.11
N SER A 80 -3.00 5.02 19.28
CA SER A 80 -2.64 6.28 18.63
C SER A 80 -1.87 6.04 17.34
N LEU A 81 -2.50 6.34 16.20
CA LEU A 81 -1.84 6.31 14.90
C LEU A 81 -0.68 7.32 14.82
N PRO A 82 -0.80 8.57 15.31
CA PRO A 82 0.31 9.51 15.34
C PRO A 82 1.57 8.94 16.03
N LEU A 83 1.43 8.25 17.17
CA LEU A 83 2.58 7.66 17.88
C LEU A 83 3.25 6.55 17.07
N MET A 84 2.47 5.74 16.33
CA MET A 84 3.04 4.73 15.44
C MET A 84 3.79 5.38 14.27
N ILE A 85 3.24 6.45 13.69
CA ILE A 85 3.88 7.22 12.62
C ILE A 85 5.19 7.84 13.11
N GLU A 86 5.19 8.48 14.29
CA GLU A 86 6.38 9.06 14.90
C GLU A 86 7.47 8.01 15.13
N ALA A 87 7.10 6.82 15.60
CA ALA A 87 8.04 5.72 15.78
C ALA A 87 8.63 5.23 14.43
N LEU A 88 7.81 5.12 13.39
CA LEU A 88 8.29 4.75 12.05
C LEU A 88 9.23 5.82 11.47
N GLN A 89 8.88 7.11 11.62
CA GLN A 89 9.73 8.22 11.19
C GLN A 89 11.07 8.25 11.94
N ALA A 90 11.06 7.95 13.24
CA ALA A 90 12.30 7.82 14.02
C ALA A 90 13.17 6.66 13.50
N ASN A 91 12.59 5.51 13.17
CA ASN A 91 13.34 4.39 12.61
C ASN A 91 13.90 4.71 11.22
N LEU A 92 13.13 5.36 10.34
CA LEU A 92 13.60 5.81 9.03
C LEU A 92 14.81 6.75 9.14
N THR A 93 14.83 7.60 10.17
CA THR A 93 15.92 8.57 10.38
C THR A 93 17.15 7.93 11.04
N ASN A 94 16.95 6.94 11.90
CA ASN A 94 18.01 6.35 12.71
C ASN A 94 18.35 4.94 12.21
N ASP A 95 17.54 3.95 12.58
CA ASP A 95 17.85 2.52 12.42
C ASP A 95 17.95 2.08 10.95
N TRP A 96 17.09 2.60 10.08
CA TRP A 96 17.00 2.25 8.66
C TRP A 96 17.66 3.28 7.75
N SER A 97 18.43 4.20 8.31
CA SER A 97 19.07 5.30 7.57
C SER A 97 19.96 4.84 6.42
N ASN A 98 20.54 3.64 6.50
CA ASN A 98 21.34 3.06 5.42
C ASN A 98 20.50 2.45 4.28
N ASP A 99 19.25 2.05 4.57
CA ASP A 99 18.36 1.41 3.60
C ASP A 99 17.49 2.43 2.85
N VAL A 100 17.09 3.52 3.51
CA VAL A 100 16.24 4.58 2.91
C VAL A 100 16.78 5.10 1.56
N PRO A 101 18.09 5.39 1.38
CA PRO A 101 18.62 5.82 0.09
C PRO A 101 18.43 4.79 -1.04
N LEU A 102 18.37 3.50 -0.70
CA LEU A 102 18.14 2.41 -1.65
C LEU A 102 16.66 2.33 -2.08
N TRP A 103 15.73 2.81 -1.24
CA TRP A 103 14.30 2.88 -1.58
C TRP A 103 13.95 4.14 -2.37
N GLU A 104 14.68 5.22 -2.16
CA GLU A 104 14.48 6.51 -2.85
C GLU A 104 15.03 6.54 -4.27
N SER A 105 16.05 5.72 -4.56
CA SER A 105 16.78 5.78 -5.83
C SER A 105 16.74 4.47 -6.60
N CYS A 106 16.37 4.57 -7.88
CA CYS A 106 16.51 3.46 -8.82
C CYS A 106 17.91 3.45 -9.42
N GLN A 107 18.47 2.25 -9.61
CA GLN A 107 19.75 2.11 -10.28
C GLN A 107 19.70 2.74 -11.68
N LEU A 108 20.83 3.28 -12.14
CA LEU A 108 21.02 3.80 -13.50
C LEU A 108 20.15 5.01 -13.88
N ASN A 109 19.77 5.88 -12.91
CA ASN A 109 18.94 7.08 -13.15
C ASN A 109 17.58 6.76 -13.81
N GLN A 110 17.05 5.56 -13.59
CA GLN A 110 15.75 5.17 -14.13
C GLN A 110 14.61 5.89 -13.41
N THR A 111 13.54 6.18 -14.15
CA THR A 111 12.34 6.87 -13.63
C THR A 111 11.49 5.97 -12.72
N ALA A 112 11.66 4.65 -12.80
CA ALA A 112 11.02 3.66 -11.95
C ALA A 112 11.99 2.49 -11.74
N CYS A 113 11.73 1.66 -10.72
CA CYS A 113 12.53 0.48 -10.35
C CYS A 113 11.73 -0.78 -10.74
N PRO A 114 11.68 -1.19 -12.03
CA PRO A 114 10.77 -2.23 -12.47
C PRO A 114 11.31 -3.63 -12.16
N ASN A 115 12.61 -3.73 -11.86
CA ASN A 115 13.33 -4.96 -11.59
C ASN A 115 14.05 -4.83 -10.23
N PRO A 116 13.83 -5.74 -9.28
CA PRO A 116 14.69 -5.89 -8.11
C PRO A 116 16.08 -6.42 -8.47
#